data_AF-A0A6N2TJN3-F1
#
_entry.id   AF-A0A6N2TJN3-F1
#
_cell.length_a   1.000
_cell.length_b   1.000
_cell.length_c   1.000
_cell.angle_alpha   90.00
_cell.angle_beta   90.00
_cell.angle_gamma   90.00
#
_symmetry.space_group_name_H-M   'P 1'
#
loop_
_entity.id
_entity.type
_entity.pdbx_description
1 polymer ?
#
loop_
_entity_poly.entity_id
_entity_poly.type
_entity_poly.pdbx_seq_one_letter_code
_entity_poly.pdbx_strand_id
1 'polypeptide(L)'
;MNNRSAKRVPSVPSPAYIESLYRTMAAALGPTGWWPAETTFEIMVGAVLTQNTAWGNVNRSLAALNAEGVLEPHKLAIMGPAHLQELIRPSGFYVNKSKTVQSLSRWYVERCGASPEGAADIPDAELRTELLGLFGIGGETADDLMLYVFSRRTFVADTYARRLFAFRGFDVPAGYPAFHRAYSPVVLDTNLSVKDLQEFHGLIDEFGKAYRDDAAKSESFLGGWRA
;
A
#
# COMPACT_ATOMS: atom_id res chain seq x y z
N MET A 1 -11.50 -46.72 19.25
CA MET A 1 -10.10 -46.31 19.06
C MET A 1 -10.09 -44.89 18.53
N ASN A 2 -9.77 -43.95 19.40
CA ASN A 2 -9.84 -42.52 19.16
C ASN A 2 -8.44 -42.07 18.73
N ASN A 3 -8.26 -41.64 17.48
CA ASN A 3 -7.12 -40.80 17.14
C ASN A 3 -7.59 -39.71 16.17
N ARG A 4 -8.10 -38.64 16.76
CA ARG A 4 -8.29 -37.36 16.09
C ARG A 4 -6.91 -36.90 15.62
N SER A 5 -6.63 -36.99 14.33
CA SER A 5 -5.65 -36.11 13.70
C SER A 5 -6.22 -34.69 13.79
N ALA A 6 -5.95 -34.00 14.90
CA ALA A 6 -6.26 -32.58 15.05
C ALA A 6 -5.42 -31.80 14.03
N LYS A 7 -5.94 -31.64 12.81
CA LYS A 7 -5.37 -30.71 11.83
C LYS A 7 -5.88 -29.30 12.11
N ARG A 8 -4.91 -28.38 12.14
CA ARG A 8 -4.93 -26.91 12.01
C ARG A 8 -5.30 -26.06 13.23
N VAL A 9 -4.36 -25.20 13.63
CA VAL A 9 -4.64 -23.76 13.78
C VAL A 9 -3.48 -22.95 13.17
N PRO A 10 -3.34 -22.84 11.84
CA PRO A 10 -2.66 -21.71 11.27
C PRO A 10 -3.60 -20.52 11.47
N SER A 11 -3.33 -19.81 12.55
CA SER A 11 -4.01 -18.58 12.95
C SER A 11 -3.41 -17.40 12.20
N VAL A 12 -4.04 -16.24 12.30
CA VAL A 12 -3.37 -14.96 12.07
C VAL A 12 -2.36 -14.71 13.21
N PRO A 13 -1.27 -13.96 12.99
CA PRO A 13 -0.34 -13.60 14.06
C PRO A 13 -1.05 -12.88 15.22
N SER A 14 -0.43 -12.80 16.40
CA SER A 14 -0.88 -11.89 17.46
C SER A 14 -0.35 -10.47 17.23
N PRO A 15 -0.95 -9.44 17.86
CA PRO A 15 -0.39 -8.08 17.81
C PRO A 15 1.06 -8.03 18.34
N ALA A 16 1.35 -8.71 19.45
CA ALA A 16 2.70 -8.80 20.01
C ALA A 16 3.71 -9.43 19.02
N TYR A 17 3.28 -10.41 18.22
CA TYR A 17 4.11 -10.98 17.16
C TYR A 17 4.42 -9.94 16.09
N ILE A 18 3.42 -9.18 15.65
CA ILE A 18 3.59 -8.13 14.62
C ILE A 18 4.55 -7.06 15.10
N GLU A 19 4.43 -6.62 16.36
CA GLU A 19 5.37 -5.66 16.94
C GLU A 19 6.81 -6.21 17.02
N SER A 20 6.96 -7.49 17.38
CA SER A 20 8.27 -8.17 17.40
C SER A 20 8.88 -8.28 16.00
N LEU A 21 8.06 -8.62 15.01
CA LEU A 21 8.43 -8.66 13.59
C LEU A 21 8.86 -7.27 13.10
N TYR A 22 8.06 -6.25 13.35
CA TYR A 22 8.36 -4.86 13.01
C TYR A 22 9.73 -4.45 13.58
N ARG A 23 9.95 -4.63 14.90
CA ARG A 23 11.22 -4.27 15.55
C ARG A 23 12.41 -5.01 14.94
N THR A 24 12.24 -6.30 14.62
CA THR A 24 13.30 -7.12 14.01
C THR A 24 13.65 -6.63 12.61
N MET A 25 12.64 -6.35 11.78
CA MET A 25 12.84 -5.84 10.42
C MET A 25 13.43 -4.43 10.45
N ALA A 26 12.93 -3.55 11.32
CA ALA A 26 13.44 -2.19 11.47
C ALA A 26 14.92 -2.18 11.89
N ALA A 27 15.34 -3.08 12.79
CA ALA A 27 16.74 -3.20 13.19
C ALA A 27 17.66 -3.70 12.06
N ALA A 28 17.14 -4.49 11.12
CA ALA A 28 17.92 -5.10 10.05
C ALA A 28 17.96 -4.27 8.75
N LEU A 29 16.87 -3.57 8.42
CA LEU A 29 16.67 -2.90 7.14
C LEU A 29 16.36 -1.40 7.27
N GLY A 30 15.93 -0.93 8.45
CA GLY A 30 15.44 0.42 8.63
C GLY A 30 16.55 1.47 8.84
N PRO A 31 16.25 2.77 8.60
CA PRO A 31 15.01 3.28 8.04
C PRO A 31 14.93 3.09 6.52
N THR A 32 13.76 2.72 6.00
CA THR A 32 13.58 2.49 4.54
C THR A 32 13.44 3.77 3.73
N GLY A 33 12.91 4.85 4.35
CA GLY A 33 12.55 6.07 3.61
C GLY A 33 11.45 5.86 2.56
N TRP A 34 10.69 4.76 2.70
CA TRP A 34 9.54 4.45 1.87
C TRP A 34 8.40 5.40 2.25
N TRP A 35 7.79 6.19 1.37
CA TRP A 35 7.71 6.24 -0.09
C TRP A 35 8.28 7.58 -0.58
N PRO A 36 9.26 7.63 -1.50
CA PRO A 36 9.87 8.89 -1.90
C PRO A 36 8.89 9.72 -2.74
N ALA A 37 8.45 10.85 -2.21
CA ALA A 37 7.58 11.82 -2.88
C ALA A 37 7.78 13.21 -2.26
N GLU A 38 7.63 14.26 -3.07
CA GLU A 38 7.73 15.65 -2.61
C GLU A 38 6.41 16.15 -2.03
N THR A 39 5.29 15.55 -2.45
CA THR A 39 3.94 15.95 -2.01
C THR A 39 3.03 14.75 -1.76
N THR A 40 2.01 14.92 -0.93
CA THR A 40 0.97 13.90 -0.74
C THR A 40 0.21 13.62 -2.04
N PHE A 41 0.01 14.62 -2.90
CA PHE A 41 -0.64 14.42 -4.19
C PHE A 41 0.21 13.59 -5.16
N GLU A 42 1.53 13.74 -5.13
CA GLU A 42 2.45 12.86 -5.87
C GLU A 42 2.30 11.40 -5.42
N ILE A 43 2.14 11.15 -4.11
CA ILE A 43 1.84 9.80 -3.59
C ILE A 43 0.52 9.30 -4.17
N MET A 44 -0.53 10.12 -4.21
CA MET A 44 -1.83 9.74 -4.77
C MET A 44 -1.72 9.26 -6.22
N VAL A 45 -1.04 10.05 -7.06
CA VAL A 45 -0.83 9.72 -8.47
C VAL A 45 0.09 8.49 -8.59
N GLY A 46 1.18 8.45 -7.82
CA GLY A 46 2.11 7.33 -7.77
C GLY A 46 1.41 6.01 -7.44
N ALA A 47 0.50 5.98 -6.47
CA ALA A 47 -0.22 4.77 -6.07
C ALA A 47 -1.08 4.21 -7.22
N VAL A 48 -1.72 5.08 -8.00
CA VAL A 48 -2.44 4.67 -9.22
C VAL A 48 -1.47 4.17 -10.29
N LEU A 49 -0.35 4.85 -10.48
CA LEU A 49 0.62 4.52 -11.52
C LEU A 49 1.41 3.24 -11.23
N THR A 50 1.61 2.87 -9.97
CA THR A 50 2.31 1.64 -9.56
C THR A 50 1.51 0.36 -9.85
N GLN A 51 0.19 0.44 -9.97
CA GLN A 51 -0.65 -0.73 -10.25
C GLN A 51 -0.15 -1.51 -11.47
N ASN A 52 0.31 -2.74 -11.25
CA ASN A 52 0.90 -3.62 -12.27
C ASN A 52 2.03 -2.96 -13.08
N THR A 53 2.92 -2.20 -12.44
CA THR A 53 3.96 -1.43 -13.13
C THR A 53 5.23 -1.33 -12.30
N ALA A 54 6.38 -1.53 -12.96
CA ALA A 54 7.68 -1.37 -12.32
C ALA A 54 7.94 0.10 -11.96
N TRP A 55 8.47 0.35 -10.75
CA TRP A 55 8.70 1.69 -10.22
C TRP A 55 9.51 2.61 -11.16
N GLY A 56 10.49 2.08 -11.88
CA GLY A 56 11.26 2.87 -12.86
C GLY A 56 10.40 3.51 -13.97
N ASN A 57 9.31 2.86 -14.36
CA ASN A 57 8.35 3.44 -15.31
C ASN A 57 7.40 4.45 -14.67
N VAL A 58 7.02 4.22 -13.40
CA VAL A 58 6.24 5.18 -12.60
C VAL A 58 7.02 6.49 -12.47
N ASN A 59 8.29 6.42 -12.09
CA ASN A 59 9.17 7.58 -11.96
C ASN A 59 9.27 8.38 -13.25
N ARG A 60 9.35 7.72 -14.41
CA ARG A 60 9.35 8.40 -15.71
C ARG A 60 8.05 9.15 -15.97
N SER A 61 6.90 8.57 -15.60
CA SER A 61 5.60 9.21 -15.73
C SER A 61 5.43 10.39 -14.75
N LEU A 62 5.81 10.23 -13.48
CA LEU A 62 5.78 11.31 -12.49
C LEU A 62 6.72 12.46 -12.89
N ALA A 63 7.93 12.15 -13.37
CA ALA A 63 8.86 13.15 -13.86
C ALA A 63 8.31 13.93 -15.07
N ALA A 64 7.60 13.27 -15.99
CA ALA A 64 6.97 13.93 -17.12
C ALA A 64 5.84 14.89 -16.67
N LEU A 65 4.99 14.45 -15.74
CA LEU A 65 3.94 15.29 -15.15
C LEU A 65 4.54 16.49 -14.40
N ASN A 66 5.62 16.29 -13.67
CA ASN A 66 6.29 17.35 -12.92
C ASN A 66 7.01 18.35 -13.85
N ALA A 67 7.67 17.86 -14.90
CA ALA A 67 8.36 18.70 -15.88
C ALA A 67 7.40 19.66 -16.61
N GLU A 68 6.15 19.25 -16.81
CA GLU A 68 5.10 20.12 -17.36
C GLU A 68 4.37 20.96 -16.30
N GLY A 69 4.71 20.78 -15.02
CA GLY A 69 4.04 21.47 -13.91
C GLY A 69 2.56 21.10 -13.77
N VAL A 70 2.17 19.90 -14.21
CA VAL A 70 0.78 19.42 -14.21
C VAL A 70 0.50 18.39 -13.14
N LEU A 71 1.49 17.98 -12.35
CA LEU A 71 1.31 17.13 -11.16
C LEU A 71 0.64 17.92 -10.02
N GLU A 72 -0.60 18.37 -10.26
CA GLU A 72 -1.38 19.22 -9.38
C GLU A 72 -2.88 18.83 -9.49
N PRO A 73 -3.63 18.74 -8.37
CA PRO A 73 -5.00 18.23 -8.35
C PRO A 73 -5.95 18.90 -9.35
N HIS A 74 -5.99 20.23 -9.38
CA HIS A 74 -6.94 20.97 -10.23
C HIS A 74 -6.61 20.78 -11.71
N LYS A 75 -5.32 20.80 -12.08
CA LYS A 75 -4.86 20.56 -13.45
C LYS A 75 -5.20 19.15 -13.91
N LEU A 76 -4.88 18.11 -13.12
CA LEU A 76 -5.16 16.73 -13.51
C LEU A 76 -6.66 16.41 -13.54
N ALA A 77 -7.47 17.05 -12.70
CA ALA A 77 -8.92 16.87 -12.68
C ALA A 77 -9.59 17.25 -14.02
N ILE A 78 -9.06 18.24 -14.73
CA ILE A 78 -9.63 18.80 -15.97
C ILE A 78 -8.79 18.53 -17.23
N MET A 79 -7.59 17.96 -17.09
CA MET A 79 -6.68 17.71 -18.21
C MET A 79 -7.33 16.85 -19.29
N GLY A 80 -7.07 17.16 -20.57
CA GLY A 80 -7.53 16.34 -21.68
C GLY A 80 -6.99 14.90 -21.61
N PRO A 81 -7.82 13.87 -21.84
CA PRO A 81 -7.42 12.48 -21.64
C PRO A 81 -6.26 12.05 -22.55
N ALA A 82 -6.18 12.54 -23.79
CA ALA A 82 -5.10 12.20 -24.71
C ALA A 82 -3.73 12.66 -24.20
N HIS A 83 -3.66 13.91 -23.72
CA HIS A 83 -2.42 14.50 -23.18
C HIS A 83 -1.94 13.76 -21.92
N LEU A 84 -2.86 13.51 -20.97
CA LEU A 84 -2.52 12.75 -19.76
C LEU A 84 -2.01 11.35 -20.10
N GLN A 85 -2.64 10.67 -21.07
CA GLN A 85 -2.23 9.35 -21.53
C GLN A 85 -0.82 9.32 -22.12
N GLU A 86 -0.40 10.38 -22.81
CA GLU A 86 0.96 10.50 -23.34
C GLU A 86 1.98 10.60 -22.20
N LEU A 87 1.74 11.45 -21.22
CA LEU A 87 2.63 11.65 -20.07
C LEU A 87 2.79 10.38 -19.22
N ILE A 88 1.69 9.65 -19.02
CA ILE A 88 1.71 8.43 -18.18
C ILE A 88 1.90 7.14 -18.98
N ARG A 89 2.14 7.22 -20.29
CA ARG A 89 2.34 6.05 -21.17
C ARG A 89 3.38 5.06 -20.66
N PRO A 90 4.54 5.47 -20.10
CA PRO A 90 5.52 4.54 -19.54
C PRO A 90 4.93 3.61 -18.47
N SER A 91 3.93 4.08 -17.71
CA SER A 91 3.30 3.31 -16.65
C SER A 91 2.33 2.22 -17.14
N GLY A 92 2.16 2.01 -18.45
CA GLY A 92 1.26 0.98 -18.98
C GLY A 92 -0.22 1.19 -18.58
N PHE A 93 -1.15 0.45 -19.19
CA PHE A 93 -2.60 0.58 -18.93
C PHE A 93 -3.11 2.04 -18.89
N TYR A 94 -2.44 2.93 -19.63
CA TYR A 94 -2.51 4.38 -19.46
C TYR A 94 -3.91 4.94 -19.74
N VAL A 95 -4.71 4.24 -20.54
CA VAL A 95 -6.12 4.58 -20.80
C VAL A 95 -6.96 4.50 -19.52
N ASN A 96 -6.83 3.43 -18.73
CA ASN A 96 -7.58 3.28 -17.48
C ASN A 96 -6.92 4.06 -16.34
N LYS A 97 -5.58 4.11 -16.30
CA LYS A 97 -4.87 4.91 -15.30
C LYS A 97 -5.15 6.40 -15.43
N SER A 98 -5.25 6.95 -16.65
CA SER A 98 -5.60 8.36 -16.85
C SER A 98 -6.99 8.67 -16.30
N LYS A 99 -7.99 7.82 -16.58
CA LYS A 99 -9.34 7.95 -15.99
C LYS A 99 -9.33 7.87 -14.46
N THR A 100 -8.52 6.97 -13.91
CA THR A 100 -8.37 6.77 -12.45
C THR A 100 -7.74 8.01 -11.81
N VAL A 101 -6.62 8.51 -12.35
CA VAL A 101 -5.95 9.74 -11.91
C VAL A 101 -6.90 10.92 -11.96
N GLN A 102 -7.65 11.10 -13.05
CA GLN A 102 -8.65 12.17 -13.17
C GLN A 102 -9.79 12.03 -12.15
N SER A 103 -10.31 10.81 -11.96
CA SER A 103 -11.38 10.53 -11.00
C SER A 103 -10.93 10.84 -9.57
N LEU A 104 -9.73 10.40 -9.20
CA LEU A 104 -9.12 10.65 -7.90
C LEU A 104 -8.83 12.13 -7.69
N SER A 105 -8.31 12.82 -8.71
CA SER A 105 -8.02 14.27 -8.65
C SER A 105 -9.28 15.09 -8.44
N ARG A 106 -10.37 14.79 -9.18
CA ARG A 106 -11.67 15.46 -8.97
C ARG A 106 -12.21 15.23 -7.57
N TRP A 107 -12.26 13.96 -7.13
CA TRP A 107 -12.72 13.65 -5.78
C TRP A 107 -11.88 14.38 -4.72
N TYR A 108 -10.56 14.44 -4.88
CA TYR A 108 -9.69 15.13 -3.92
C TYR A 108 -9.92 16.64 -3.88
N VAL A 109 -10.16 17.28 -5.02
CA VAL A 109 -10.55 18.70 -5.10
C VAL A 109 -11.91 18.93 -4.45
N GLU A 110 -12.93 18.17 -4.86
CA GLU A 110 -14.33 18.37 -4.46
C GLU A 110 -14.60 17.98 -3.00
N ARG A 111 -14.04 16.85 -2.56
CA ARG A 111 -14.27 16.29 -1.22
C ARG A 111 -13.35 16.87 -0.17
N CYS A 112 -12.09 17.11 -0.54
CA CYS A 112 -11.03 17.46 0.41
C CYS A 112 -10.47 18.88 0.21
N GLY A 113 -10.96 19.66 -0.76
CA GLY A 113 -10.42 20.99 -1.04
C GLY A 113 -8.95 20.96 -1.49
N ALA A 114 -8.52 19.86 -2.12
CA ALA A 114 -7.14 19.62 -2.55
C ALA A 114 -6.08 19.56 -1.43
N SER A 115 -6.49 19.31 -0.18
CA SER A 115 -5.57 19.04 0.94
C SER A 115 -6.04 17.84 1.78
N PRO A 116 -5.14 17.03 2.37
CA PRO A 116 -5.58 15.86 3.14
C PRO A 116 -6.42 16.21 4.37
N GLU A 117 -6.23 17.42 4.93
CA GLU A 117 -6.97 17.95 6.06
C GLU A 117 -8.47 18.09 5.76
N GLY A 118 -8.86 18.24 4.49
CA GLY A 118 -10.28 18.26 4.11
C GLY A 118 -11.02 16.94 4.38
N ALA A 119 -10.30 15.85 4.65
CA ALA A 119 -10.85 14.58 5.08
C ALA A 119 -10.71 14.34 6.60
N ALA A 120 -10.25 15.32 7.39
CA ALA A 120 -9.98 15.13 8.82
C ALA A 120 -11.20 14.63 9.62
N ASP A 121 -12.38 15.17 9.33
CA ASP A 121 -13.63 14.83 10.03
C ASP A 121 -14.34 13.58 9.48
N ILE A 122 -13.81 12.96 8.43
CA ILE A 122 -14.40 11.76 7.82
C ILE A 122 -13.95 10.53 8.63
N PRO A 123 -14.89 9.70 9.14
CA PRO A 123 -14.54 8.44 9.78
C PRO A 123 -13.80 7.50 8.82
N ASP A 124 -12.81 6.76 9.32
CA ASP A 124 -11.92 5.92 8.49
C ASP A 124 -12.67 4.92 7.59
N ALA A 125 -13.75 4.31 8.10
CA ALA A 125 -14.56 3.37 7.33
C ALA A 125 -15.33 4.04 6.18
N GLU A 126 -15.79 5.28 6.39
CA GLU A 126 -16.47 6.08 5.37
C GLU A 126 -15.48 6.54 4.31
N LEU A 127 -14.33 7.10 4.73
CA LEU A 127 -13.27 7.54 3.82
C LEU A 127 -12.79 6.38 2.92
N ARG A 128 -12.54 5.21 3.50
CA ARG A 128 -12.16 4.02 2.73
C ARG A 128 -13.25 3.57 1.75
N THR A 129 -14.53 3.71 2.14
CA THR A 129 -15.67 3.39 1.26
C THR A 129 -15.78 4.36 0.09
N GLU A 130 -15.59 5.66 0.34
CA GLU A 130 -15.54 6.68 -0.71
C GLU A 130 -14.41 6.39 -1.71
N LEU A 131 -13.19 6.13 -1.21
CA LEU A 131 -12.03 5.81 -2.04
C LEU A 131 -12.27 4.57 -2.92
N LEU A 132 -12.83 3.50 -2.36
CA LEU A 132 -13.19 2.29 -3.09
C LEU A 132 -14.31 2.49 -4.12
N GLY A 133 -15.13 3.54 -3.97
CA GLY A 133 -16.14 3.93 -4.95
C GLY A 133 -15.57 4.60 -6.19
N LEU A 134 -14.31 5.06 -6.15
CA LEU A 134 -13.67 5.72 -7.28
C LEU A 134 -13.26 4.72 -8.36
N PHE A 135 -13.45 5.13 -9.62
CA PHE A 135 -13.06 4.31 -10.77
C PHE A 135 -11.58 3.94 -10.70
N GLY A 136 -11.27 2.64 -10.74
CA GLY A 136 -9.90 2.13 -10.80
C GLY A 136 -9.15 2.10 -9.46
N ILE A 137 -9.78 2.50 -8.35
CA ILE A 137 -9.21 2.37 -7.01
C ILE A 137 -9.61 1.02 -6.41
N GLY A 138 -8.64 0.13 -6.25
CA GLY A 138 -8.79 -1.14 -5.55
C GLY A 138 -8.46 -1.03 -4.06
N GLY A 139 -8.61 -2.15 -3.33
CA GLY A 139 -8.30 -2.22 -1.89
C GLY A 139 -6.90 -1.76 -1.53
N GLU A 140 -5.89 -2.24 -2.27
CA GLU A 140 -4.48 -1.87 -2.03
C GLU A 140 -4.26 -0.37 -2.16
N THR A 141 -4.68 0.22 -3.27
CA THR A 141 -4.56 1.67 -3.49
C THR A 141 -5.37 2.47 -2.48
N ALA A 142 -6.58 2.03 -2.09
CA ALA A 142 -7.34 2.72 -1.05
C ALA A 142 -6.60 2.71 0.29
N ASP A 143 -6.00 1.58 0.66
CA ASP A 143 -5.28 1.43 1.92
C ASP A 143 -3.93 2.18 1.91
N ASP A 144 -3.26 2.28 0.76
CA ASP A 144 -2.10 3.17 0.56
C ASP A 144 -2.46 4.64 0.79
N LEU A 145 -3.57 5.10 0.19
CA LEU A 145 -4.03 6.48 0.34
C LEU A 145 -4.40 6.79 1.79
N MET A 146 -5.11 5.88 2.46
CA MET A 146 -5.42 6.00 3.88
C MET A 146 -4.15 6.18 4.72
N LEU A 147 -3.13 5.35 4.49
CA LEU A 147 -1.90 5.34 5.28
C LEU A 147 -0.97 6.53 4.99
N TYR A 148 -0.68 6.80 3.71
CA TYR A 148 0.35 7.76 3.31
C TYR A 148 -0.17 9.17 3.07
N VAL A 149 -1.43 9.31 2.64
CA VAL A 149 -2.01 10.62 2.29
C VAL A 149 -2.82 11.17 3.46
N PHE A 150 -3.71 10.35 4.02
CA PHE A 150 -4.62 10.78 5.09
C PHE A 150 -4.12 10.46 6.50
N SER A 151 -2.90 9.91 6.63
CA SER A 151 -2.27 9.59 7.92
C SER A 151 -3.18 8.78 8.85
N ARG A 152 -3.94 7.82 8.30
CA ARG A 152 -4.78 6.91 9.06
C ARG A 152 -4.01 5.64 9.37
N ARG A 153 -4.21 5.08 10.57
CA ARG A 153 -3.60 3.78 10.92
C ARG A 153 -4.25 2.73 10.03
N THR A 154 -3.52 2.27 9.01
CA THR A 154 -4.01 1.33 8.00
C THR A 154 -2.90 0.35 7.64
N PHE A 155 -3.26 -0.91 7.44
CA PHE A 155 -2.34 -1.94 7.02
C PHE A 155 -2.48 -2.19 5.52
N VAL A 156 -1.43 -1.92 4.76
CA VAL A 156 -1.40 -2.21 3.32
C VAL A 156 -1.12 -3.70 3.13
N ALA A 157 -2.18 -4.45 2.88
CA ALA A 157 -2.18 -5.92 2.83
C ALA A 157 -1.74 -6.46 1.44
N ASP A 158 -0.65 -5.91 0.92
CA ASP A 158 -0.17 -6.11 -0.45
C ASP A 158 0.39 -7.53 -0.70
N THR A 159 0.93 -7.76 -1.90
CA THR A 159 1.48 -9.08 -2.26
C THR A 159 2.74 -9.43 -1.47
N TYR A 160 3.58 -8.47 -1.10
CA TYR A 160 4.77 -8.74 -0.29
C TYR A 160 4.40 -9.14 1.14
N ALA A 161 3.43 -8.46 1.76
CA ALA A 161 2.89 -8.84 3.07
C ALA A 161 2.34 -10.27 3.04
N ARG A 162 1.53 -10.60 2.02
CA ARG A 162 1.00 -11.96 1.83
C ARG A 162 2.10 -13.02 1.77
N ARG A 163 3.16 -12.77 0.99
CA ARG A 163 4.29 -13.69 0.85
C ARG A 163 5.08 -13.82 2.15
N LEU A 164 5.30 -12.71 2.86
CA LEU A 164 5.97 -12.71 4.15
C LEU A 164 5.21 -13.56 5.17
N PHE A 165 3.91 -13.31 5.38
CA PHE A 165 3.16 -14.05 6.39
C PHE A 165 2.97 -15.53 6.02
N ALA A 166 2.89 -15.87 4.73
CA ALA A 166 2.92 -17.26 4.27
C ALA A 166 4.26 -17.94 4.62
N PHE A 167 5.39 -17.26 4.36
CA PHE A 167 6.72 -17.73 4.75
C PHE A 167 6.86 -17.90 6.27
N ARG A 168 6.21 -17.03 7.05
CA ARG A 168 6.15 -17.13 8.51
C ARG A 168 5.23 -18.24 9.03
N GLY A 169 4.56 -18.98 8.15
CA GLY A 169 3.74 -20.14 8.49
C GLY A 169 2.30 -19.82 8.89
N PHE A 170 1.83 -18.60 8.66
CA PHE A 170 0.44 -18.22 8.95
C PHE A 170 -0.50 -18.48 7.77
N ASP A 171 -1.80 -18.53 8.07
CA ASP A 171 -2.82 -18.64 7.02
C ASP A 171 -2.93 -17.32 6.24
N VAL A 172 -2.91 -17.41 4.92
CA VAL A 172 -3.02 -16.25 4.02
C VAL A 172 -4.20 -16.45 3.07
N PRO A 173 -5.40 -15.94 3.41
CA PRO A 173 -6.60 -16.07 2.58
C PRO A 173 -6.40 -15.55 1.16
N ALA A 174 -6.98 -16.20 0.15
CA ALA A 174 -6.82 -15.82 -1.25
C ALA A 174 -7.42 -14.43 -1.56
N GLY A 175 -6.64 -13.61 -2.27
CA GLY A 175 -7.05 -12.28 -2.71
C GLY A 175 -6.99 -11.20 -1.63
N TYR A 176 -6.83 -9.95 -2.08
CA TYR A 176 -6.66 -8.78 -1.21
C TYR A 176 -7.78 -8.65 -0.16
N PRO A 177 -9.08 -8.68 -0.52
CA PRO A 177 -10.15 -8.42 0.46
C PRO A 177 -10.20 -9.42 1.62
N ALA A 178 -9.94 -10.71 1.34
CA ALA A 178 -9.97 -11.74 2.37
C ALA A 178 -8.76 -11.64 3.31
N PHE A 179 -7.59 -11.34 2.77
CA PHE A 179 -6.38 -11.16 3.56
C PHE A 179 -6.41 -9.88 4.39
N HIS A 180 -6.82 -8.75 3.80
CA HIS A 180 -7.07 -7.51 4.54
C HIS A 180 -8.03 -7.75 5.71
N ARG A 181 -9.19 -8.39 5.49
CA ARG A 181 -10.15 -8.69 6.57
C ARG A 181 -9.57 -9.53 7.71
N ALA A 182 -8.64 -10.43 7.40
CA ALA A 182 -8.04 -11.30 8.39
C ALA A 182 -6.90 -10.62 9.17
N TYR A 183 -6.06 -9.82 8.50
CA TYR A 183 -4.83 -9.27 9.08
C TYR A 183 -4.97 -7.85 9.60
N SER A 184 -5.75 -6.97 8.94
CA SER A 184 -5.85 -5.57 9.34
C SER A 184 -6.29 -5.39 10.80
N PRO A 185 -7.31 -6.11 11.33
CA PRO A 185 -7.69 -5.95 12.74
C PRO A 185 -6.54 -6.25 13.71
N VAL A 186 -5.75 -7.29 13.43
CA VAL A 186 -4.63 -7.68 14.30
C VAL A 186 -3.49 -6.66 14.22
N VAL A 187 -3.16 -6.17 13.02
CA VAL A 187 -2.13 -5.14 12.83
C VAL A 187 -2.54 -3.84 13.51
N LEU A 188 -3.82 -3.46 13.45
CA LEU A 188 -4.33 -2.22 14.04
C LEU A 188 -4.52 -2.29 15.56
N ASP A 189 -4.57 -3.50 16.14
CA ASP A 189 -4.56 -3.77 17.59
C ASP A 189 -3.15 -3.65 18.21
N THR A 190 -2.11 -3.47 17.38
CA THR A 190 -0.76 -3.12 17.88
C THR A 190 -0.69 -1.68 18.38
N ASN A 191 0.40 -1.31 19.05
CA ASN A 191 0.70 0.08 19.39
C ASN A 191 1.48 0.83 18.31
N LEU A 192 1.62 0.26 17.10
CA LEU A 192 2.33 0.92 16.01
C LEU A 192 1.60 2.20 15.59
N SER A 193 2.34 3.29 15.57
CA SER A 193 1.89 4.59 15.07
C SER A 193 1.72 4.58 13.55
N VAL A 194 1.16 5.64 12.98
CA VAL A 194 1.08 5.80 11.51
C VAL A 194 2.47 5.71 10.88
N LYS A 195 3.48 6.34 11.48
CA LYS A 195 4.86 6.30 10.98
C LYS A 195 5.45 4.89 11.06
N ASP A 196 5.17 4.16 12.13
CA ASP A 196 5.64 2.78 12.26
C ASP A 196 4.97 1.87 11.23
N LEU A 197 3.68 2.09 10.91
CA LEU A 197 2.96 1.34 9.88
C LEU A 197 3.47 1.67 8.46
N GLN A 198 3.81 2.93 8.19
CA GLN A 198 4.47 3.35 6.94
C GLN A 198 5.82 2.65 6.79
N GLU A 199 6.66 2.72 7.82
CA GLU A 199 7.95 2.04 7.84
C GLU A 199 7.78 0.52 7.74
N PHE A 200 6.80 -0.07 8.43
CA PHE A 200 6.54 -1.51 8.35
C PHE A 200 6.15 -1.94 6.95
N HIS A 201 5.31 -1.17 6.25
CA HIS A 201 5.00 -1.44 4.84
C HIS A 201 6.27 -1.37 3.98
N GLY A 202 7.11 -0.35 4.13
CA GLY A 202 8.40 -0.24 3.43
C GLY A 202 9.34 -1.41 3.71
N LEU A 203 9.46 -1.82 4.97
CA LEU A 203 10.29 -2.94 5.39
C LEU A 203 9.83 -4.26 4.76
N ILE A 204 8.51 -4.49 4.68
CA ILE A 204 7.92 -5.66 4.02
C ILE A 204 8.24 -5.67 2.52
N ASP A 205 8.10 -4.53 1.86
CA ASP A 205 8.35 -4.38 0.43
C ASP A 205 9.84 -4.60 0.10
N GLU A 206 10.75 -3.93 0.82
CA GLU A 206 12.21 -4.08 0.65
C GLU A 206 12.68 -5.50 0.96
N PHE A 207 12.17 -6.12 2.02
CA PHE A 207 12.42 -7.53 2.30
C PHE A 207 11.95 -8.44 1.15
N GLY A 208 10.75 -8.19 0.62
CA GLY A 208 10.17 -8.95 -0.48
C GLY A 208 10.93 -8.81 -1.80
N LYS A 209 11.51 -7.64 -2.08
CA LYS A 209 12.39 -7.39 -3.24
C LYS A 209 13.74 -8.08 -3.11
N ALA A 210 14.33 -8.05 -1.91
CA ALA A 210 15.64 -8.63 -1.61
C ALA A 210 15.59 -10.17 -1.57
N TYR A 211 14.54 -10.75 -0.99
CA TYR A 211 14.40 -12.19 -0.75
C TYR A 211 13.18 -12.77 -1.49
N ARG A 212 13.36 -13.01 -2.79
CA ARG A 212 12.26 -13.25 -3.74
C ARG A 212 11.54 -14.59 -3.57
N ASP A 213 12.22 -15.63 -3.10
CA ASP A 213 11.68 -16.97 -2.87
C ASP A 213 11.94 -17.44 -1.43
N ASP A 214 11.43 -18.61 -1.06
CA ASP A 214 11.50 -19.09 0.33
C ASP A 214 12.89 -19.61 0.71
N ALA A 215 13.71 -20.02 -0.25
CA ALA A 215 15.10 -20.35 -0.01
C ALA A 215 15.88 -19.09 0.41
N ALA A 216 15.77 -18.01 -0.38
CA ALA A 216 16.38 -16.73 -0.06
C ALA A 216 15.88 -16.17 1.28
N LYS A 217 14.57 -16.28 1.57
CA LYS A 217 14.04 -15.84 2.89
C LYS A 217 14.58 -16.68 4.04
N SER A 218 14.81 -17.98 3.83
CA SER A 218 15.40 -18.86 4.86
C SER A 218 16.85 -18.52 5.17
N GLU A 219 17.58 -17.94 4.22
CA GLU A 219 18.95 -17.44 4.40
C GLU A 219 19.01 -16.01 4.96
N SER A 220 17.87 -15.31 5.03
CA SER A 220 17.77 -13.96 5.57
C SER A 220 17.79 -13.92 7.11
N PHE A 221 17.85 -12.71 7.66
CA PHE A 221 17.70 -12.47 9.10
C PHE A 221 16.36 -12.97 9.69
N LEU A 222 15.34 -13.24 8.86
CA LEU A 222 14.06 -13.83 9.28
C LEU A 222 14.01 -15.37 9.21
N GLY A 223 15.02 -16.02 8.62
CA GLY A 223 15.03 -17.47 8.41
C GLY A 223 15.01 -18.28 9.71
N GLY A 224 15.83 -17.89 10.68
CA GLY A 224 15.87 -18.50 12.02
C GLY A 224 15.06 -17.75 13.08
N TRP A 225 14.45 -16.61 12.73
CA TRP A 225 13.81 -15.73 13.70
C TRP A 225 12.55 -16.35 14.30
N ARG A 226 12.41 -16.18 15.62
CA ARG A 226 11.23 -16.55 16.42
C ARG A 226 10.83 -15.33 17.24
N ALA A 227 9.52 -15.05 17.27
CA ALA A 227 8.95 -13.85 17.88
C ALA A 227 8.98 -13.86 19.40
#